data_AF-A0A348G018-F1
#
_entry.id   AF-A0A348G018-F1
#
_cell.length_a   1.000
_cell.length_b   1.000
_cell.length_c   1.000
_cell.angle_alpha   90.00
_cell.angle_beta   90.00
_cell.angle_gamma   90.00
#
_symmetry.space_group_name_H-M   'P 1'
#
loop_
_entity.id
_entity.type
_entity.pdbx_description
1 polymer ?
#
loop_
_entity_poly.entity_id
_entity_poly.type
_entity_poly.pdbx_seq_one_letter_code
_entity_poly.pdbx_strand_id
1 'polypeptide(L)'
;MTFKRQSWKRQFSCGGLVAAILAGGSLTGGLLVGGLMSTAASAADLAPAPQATFAPAPSPWSVTVTPYLWAISLDGYSTVKGRKTEVNASFIDLVEHCEIPVGLLELSAFAEFRKDRFAVLADLVYTKVRVTPSLTRSANVNGVGGTLGISAGIDIEMTTLELAAAYELARFATPGIPGGTTAFDVYGGGRAWWQSADATFAANLTANNGDLRVNGDRTVTASGEVNWVDPLVGVRFRQQFSPTVNLAVSGDIGGFGAGSIFSWQALAALNWDFYATSSVTWSAMIGYKALYADYEKGSELTRYEYDMTMHGPVFGVSARF
;
A
#
# COMPACT_ATOMS: atom_id res chain seq x y z
N MET A 1 -14.87 33.39 -24.70
CA MET A 1 -15.17 31.94 -24.65
C MET A 1 -15.67 31.62 -23.26
N THR A 2 -16.84 30.99 -23.19
CA THR A 2 -17.80 31.11 -22.08
C THR A 2 -17.79 29.86 -21.20
N PHE A 3 -17.80 30.07 -19.88
CA PHE A 3 -17.93 29.06 -18.83
C PHE A 3 -19.28 28.33 -18.88
N LYS A 4 -19.31 27.01 -18.59
CA LYS A 4 -20.52 26.35 -18.07
C LYS A 4 -20.19 25.18 -17.14
N ARG A 5 -20.54 25.37 -15.87
CA ARG A 5 -20.79 24.32 -14.85
C ARG A 5 -22.08 23.56 -15.21
N GLN A 6 -22.14 22.26 -14.97
CA GLN A 6 -23.41 21.56 -14.75
C GLN A 6 -23.32 20.64 -13.53
N SER A 7 -24.15 20.99 -12.55
CA SER A 7 -24.52 20.22 -11.37
C SER A 7 -25.64 19.24 -11.70
N TRP A 8 -25.67 18.08 -11.05
CA TRP A 8 -26.87 17.26 -10.98
C TRP A 8 -27.22 16.92 -9.53
N LYS A 9 -28.43 17.34 -9.11
CA LYS A 9 -29.07 17.00 -7.84
C LYS A 9 -30.22 16.03 -8.14
N ARG A 10 -30.22 14.91 -7.39
CA ARG A 10 -31.32 14.20 -6.72
C ARG A 10 -32.63 13.92 -7.48
N GLN A 11 -33.04 12.64 -7.44
CA GLN A 11 -34.42 12.29 -7.13
C GLN A 11 -34.49 10.94 -6.37
N PHE A 12 -35.09 10.98 -5.18
CA PHE A 12 -35.53 9.84 -4.38
C PHE A 12 -36.88 9.35 -4.90
N SER A 13 -37.15 8.05 -4.81
CA SER A 13 -38.50 7.50 -4.73
C SER A 13 -38.51 6.30 -3.79
N CYS A 14 -39.46 6.31 -2.87
CA CYS A 14 -39.72 5.35 -1.80
C CYS A 14 -41.04 4.63 -2.10
N GLY A 15 -41.13 3.34 -1.78
CA GLY A 15 -42.34 2.51 -1.87
C GLY A 15 -41.89 1.04 -1.96
N GLY A 16 -42.13 0.16 -0.99
CA GLY A 16 -43.30 0.02 -0.13
C GLY A 16 -44.17 -1.08 -0.73
N LEU A 17 -44.00 -2.33 -0.28
CA LEU A 17 -45.00 -3.38 -0.55
C LEU A 17 -45.03 -4.41 0.59
N VAL A 18 -46.22 -4.47 1.18
CA VAL A 18 -46.64 -5.26 2.34
C VAL A 18 -47.25 -6.59 1.85
N ALA A 19 -47.17 -7.58 2.74
CA ALA A 19 -47.65 -8.95 2.65
C ALA A 19 -49.09 -9.16 2.16
N ALA A 20 -49.33 -10.35 1.59
CA ALA A 20 -50.64 -10.99 1.56
C ALA A 20 -50.50 -12.48 1.94
N ILE A 21 -51.03 -12.81 3.11
CA ILE A 21 -51.28 -14.16 3.63
C ILE A 21 -52.57 -14.66 2.99
N LEU A 22 -52.58 -15.88 2.46
CA LEU A 22 -53.82 -16.61 2.18
C LEU A 22 -53.82 -17.93 2.94
N ALA A 23 -54.68 -17.96 3.96
CA ALA A 23 -55.15 -19.15 4.64
C ALA A 23 -56.19 -19.86 3.76
N GLY A 24 -56.06 -21.18 3.63
CA GLY A 24 -57.06 -22.06 3.01
C GLY A 24 -57.18 -23.32 3.86
N GLY A 25 -58.00 -23.24 4.91
CA GLY A 25 -58.44 -24.42 5.65
C GLY A 25 -59.66 -25.04 4.96
N SER A 26 -59.65 -26.35 4.80
CA SER A 26 -60.84 -27.12 4.45
C SER A 26 -60.91 -28.35 5.34
N LEU A 27 -61.90 -28.31 6.24
CA LEU A 27 -62.41 -29.41 7.04
C LEU A 27 -63.20 -30.37 6.14
N THR A 28 -62.87 -31.66 6.19
CA THR A 28 -63.81 -32.74 5.84
C THR A 28 -63.61 -33.88 6.83
N GLY A 29 -64.70 -34.24 7.50
CA GLY A 29 -64.73 -35.24 8.55
C GLY A 29 -65.11 -36.64 8.09
N GLY A 30 -64.94 -37.58 9.03
CA GLY A 30 -65.74 -38.80 9.17
C GLY A 30 -65.16 -40.05 8.52
N LEU A 31 -64.61 -40.95 9.34
CA LEU A 31 -65.21 -42.27 9.61
C LEU A 31 -64.43 -42.98 10.73
N LEU A 32 -65.11 -43.32 11.83
CA LEU A 32 -64.61 -44.22 12.86
C LEU A 32 -64.79 -45.67 12.39
N VAL A 33 -63.69 -46.37 12.14
CA VAL A 33 -63.65 -47.83 11.96
C VAL A 33 -62.76 -48.40 13.06
N GLY A 34 -63.37 -49.22 13.92
CA GLY A 34 -62.68 -49.95 14.97
C GLY A 34 -61.75 -51.00 14.39
N GLY A 35 -60.44 -50.77 14.51
CA GLY A 35 -59.39 -51.75 14.23
C GLY A 35 -58.77 -52.23 15.54
N LEU A 36 -58.70 -53.55 15.70
CA LEU A 36 -57.98 -54.22 16.78
C LEU A 36 -56.58 -53.63 16.97
N MET A 37 -56.28 -53.15 18.17
CA MET A 37 -54.94 -52.74 18.56
C MET A 37 -54.04 -53.97 18.67
N SER A 38 -53.37 -54.31 17.57
CA SER A 38 -52.11 -55.03 17.63
C SER A 38 -51.07 -54.06 18.16
N THR A 39 -50.71 -54.18 19.44
CA THR A 39 -49.53 -53.52 20.00
C THR A 39 -48.31 -54.08 19.27
N ALA A 40 -47.88 -53.42 18.20
CA ALA A 40 -46.55 -53.62 17.67
C ALA A 40 -45.58 -53.26 18.80
N ALA A 41 -44.83 -54.25 19.27
CA ALA A 41 -43.67 -53.98 20.10
C ALA A 41 -42.73 -53.10 19.26
N SER A 42 -42.71 -51.80 19.52
CA SER A 42 -41.59 -50.97 19.11
C SER A 42 -40.39 -51.53 19.84
N ALA A 43 -39.59 -52.32 19.13
CA ALA A 43 -38.19 -52.47 19.48
C ALA A 43 -37.67 -51.04 19.65
N ALA A 44 -37.15 -50.73 20.83
CA ALA A 44 -36.37 -49.53 21.05
C ALA A 44 -35.06 -49.72 20.26
N ASP A 45 -35.12 -49.59 18.94
CA ASP A 45 -33.93 -49.27 18.16
C ASP A 45 -33.45 -47.94 18.73
N LEU A 46 -32.37 -48.01 19.49
CA LEU A 46 -31.65 -46.84 19.96
C LEU A 46 -31.44 -45.96 18.74
N ALA A 47 -32.03 -44.76 18.75
CA ALA A 47 -31.74 -43.75 17.75
C ALA A 47 -30.21 -43.68 17.62
N PRO A 48 -29.63 -43.70 16.40
CA PRO A 48 -28.20 -43.62 16.24
C PRO A 48 -27.71 -42.43 17.07
N ALA A 49 -26.78 -42.71 17.98
CA ALA A 49 -26.23 -41.69 18.86
C ALA A 49 -25.86 -40.46 18.00
N PRO A 50 -26.20 -39.23 18.43
CA PRO A 50 -25.80 -38.04 17.69
C PRO A 50 -24.32 -38.17 17.39
N GLN A 51 -23.95 -38.25 16.10
CA GLN A 51 -22.55 -38.24 15.75
C GLN A 51 -21.99 -36.95 16.31
N ALA A 52 -21.02 -37.07 17.23
CA ALA A 52 -20.32 -35.93 17.75
C ALA A 52 -19.73 -35.20 16.54
N THR A 53 -20.33 -34.07 16.17
CA THR A 53 -19.73 -33.15 15.22
C THR A 53 -18.48 -32.65 15.92
N PHE A 54 -17.33 -33.24 15.60
CA PHE A 54 -16.06 -32.69 16.01
C PHE A 54 -16.06 -31.23 15.59
N ALA A 55 -15.85 -30.32 16.55
CA ALA A 55 -15.60 -28.93 16.21
C ALA A 55 -14.50 -28.92 15.14
N PRO A 56 -14.67 -28.18 14.03
CA PRO A 56 -13.63 -28.11 13.01
C PRO A 56 -12.32 -27.72 13.70
N ALA A 57 -11.25 -28.44 13.38
CA ALA A 57 -9.94 -28.19 13.98
C ALA A 57 -9.62 -26.69 13.88
N PRO A 58 -9.09 -26.07 14.95
CA PRO A 58 -8.78 -24.65 14.93
C PRO A 58 -7.88 -24.34 13.73
N SER A 59 -8.27 -23.35 12.93
CA SER A 59 -7.48 -22.93 11.78
C SER A 59 -6.08 -22.51 12.25
N PRO A 60 -5.00 -23.13 11.72
CA PRO A 60 -3.65 -22.76 12.09
C PRO A 60 -3.34 -21.33 11.65
N TRP A 61 -2.34 -20.73 12.29
CA TRP A 61 -1.80 -19.47 11.80
C TRP A 61 -1.15 -19.68 10.44
N SER A 62 -1.35 -18.73 9.53
CA SER A 62 -0.52 -18.60 8.34
C SER A 62 0.28 -17.31 8.44
N VAL A 63 1.58 -17.42 8.15
CA VAL A 63 2.49 -16.28 8.17
C VAL A 63 3.07 -16.15 6.77
N THR A 64 2.89 -14.99 6.15
CA THR A 64 3.50 -14.65 4.86
C THR A 64 4.48 -13.53 5.07
N VAL A 65 5.70 -13.68 4.58
CA VAL A 65 6.71 -12.62 4.55
C VAL A 65 7.17 -12.44 3.11
N THR A 66 7.17 -11.21 2.64
CA THR A 66 7.44 -10.84 1.26
C THR A 66 8.43 -9.70 1.21
N PRO A 67 9.74 -9.97 1.15
CA PRO A 67 10.71 -8.98 0.68
C PRO A 67 10.37 -8.61 -0.76
N TYR A 68 10.40 -7.32 -1.07
CA TYR A 68 10.15 -6.81 -2.41
C TYR A 68 11.11 -5.68 -2.77
N LEU A 69 11.03 -5.27 -4.03
CA LEU A 69 11.64 -4.09 -4.59
C LEU A 69 10.53 -3.26 -5.22
N TRP A 70 10.53 -1.96 -4.99
CA TRP A 70 9.58 -1.03 -5.57
C TRP A 70 10.33 0.01 -6.40
N ALA A 71 10.19 -0.08 -7.71
CA ALA A 71 10.82 0.89 -8.61
C ALA A 71 10.10 2.25 -8.55
N ILE A 72 10.34 3.01 -7.48
CA ILE A 72 9.64 4.24 -7.14
C ILE A 72 9.98 5.32 -8.16
N SER A 73 8.93 5.87 -8.76
CA SER A 73 8.93 7.16 -9.44
C SER A 73 8.22 8.18 -8.56
N LEU A 74 8.68 9.43 -8.61
CA LEU A 74 8.18 10.55 -7.83
C LEU A 74 7.51 11.56 -8.75
N ASP A 75 6.29 11.97 -8.41
CA ASP A 75 5.55 13.01 -9.10
C ASP A 75 4.81 13.90 -8.10
N GLY A 76 5.10 15.20 -8.13
CA GLY A 76 4.44 16.19 -7.27
C GLY A 76 5.31 17.39 -6.92
N TYR A 77 5.12 17.89 -5.70
CA TYR A 77 5.78 19.08 -5.20
C TYR A 77 6.39 18.85 -3.83
N SER A 78 7.51 19.53 -3.58
CA SER A 78 8.06 19.67 -2.24
C SER A 78 8.33 21.14 -1.94
N THR A 79 7.92 21.59 -0.75
CA THR A 79 8.29 22.91 -0.23
C THR A 79 9.25 22.72 0.92
N VAL A 80 10.40 23.39 0.86
CA VAL A 80 11.38 23.41 1.97
C VAL A 80 11.70 24.85 2.32
N LYS A 81 11.44 25.25 3.57
CA LYS A 81 11.64 26.62 4.07
C LYS A 81 10.93 27.66 3.19
N GLY A 82 9.69 27.35 2.79
CA GLY A 82 8.85 28.21 1.95
C GLY A 82 9.21 28.25 0.46
N ARG A 83 10.19 27.47 0.00
CA ARG A 83 10.54 27.36 -1.43
C ARG A 83 9.95 26.10 -2.03
N LYS A 84 8.96 26.26 -2.91
CA LYS A 84 8.30 25.17 -3.63
C LYS A 84 9.11 24.79 -4.86
N THR A 85 9.37 23.49 -5.01
CA THR A 85 10.05 22.87 -6.13
C THR A 85 9.17 21.75 -6.67
N GLU A 86 9.01 21.72 -7.98
CA GLU A 86 8.38 20.59 -8.67
C GLU A 86 9.35 19.42 -8.74
N VAL A 87 8.86 18.23 -8.42
CA VAL A 87 9.61 16.99 -8.45
C VAL A 87 8.93 16.06 -9.43
N ASN A 88 9.62 15.77 -10.52
CA ASN A 88 9.25 14.73 -11.46
C ASN A 88 10.51 13.92 -11.73
N ALA A 89 10.56 12.71 -11.18
CA ALA A 89 11.71 11.83 -11.28
C ALA A 89 11.21 10.40 -11.51
N SER A 90 11.46 9.84 -12.69
CA SER A 90 11.18 8.43 -12.93
C SER A 90 12.21 7.55 -12.20
N PHE A 91 11.85 6.29 -11.96
CA PHE A 91 12.81 5.33 -11.42
C PHE A 91 14.10 5.23 -12.25
N ILE A 92 13.98 5.33 -13.59
CA ILE A 92 15.15 5.31 -14.48
C ILE A 92 16.01 6.55 -14.25
N ASP A 93 15.42 7.73 -14.12
CA ASP A 93 16.16 8.96 -13.83
C ASP A 93 16.91 8.84 -12.50
N LEU A 94 16.29 8.25 -11.46
CA LEU A 94 16.91 8.03 -10.16
C LEU A 94 18.12 7.09 -10.26
N VAL A 95 18.00 6.00 -11.00
CA VAL A 95 19.10 5.03 -11.21
C VAL A 95 20.24 5.64 -12.04
N GLU A 96 19.94 6.45 -13.06
CA GLU A 96 20.95 7.07 -13.92
C GLU A 96 21.76 8.16 -13.21
N HIS A 97 21.15 8.86 -12.25
CA HIS A 97 21.79 9.96 -11.52
C HIS A 97 22.37 9.57 -10.16
N CYS A 98 22.19 8.31 -9.72
CA CYS A 98 22.71 7.79 -8.46
C CYS A 98 23.74 6.67 -8.68
N GLU A 99 24.83 6.69 -7.91
CA GLU A 99 25.83 5.62 -7.95
C GLU A 99 25.34 4.37 -7.18
N ILE A 100 24.83 3.33 -7.84
CA ILE A 100 24.38 2.09 -7.17
C ILE A 100 25.58 1.32 -6.57
N PRO A 101 25.50 0.78 -5.34
CA PRO A 101 24.40 0.84 -4.37
C PRO A 101 24.54 1.97 -3.32
N VAL A 102 25.62 2.75 -3.36
CA VAL A 102 25.93 3.75 -2.33
C VAL A 102 24.98 4.95 -2.39
N GLY A 103 24.51 5.27 -3.60
CA GLY A 103 23.62 6.37 -3.93
C GLY A 103 22.15 5.99 -4.06
N LEU A 104 21.82 4.71 -4.18
CA LEU A 104 20.44 4.24 -4.24
C LEU A 104 20.32 2.90 -3.52
N LEU A 105 19.65 2.91 -2.37
CA LEU A 105 19.35 1.72 -1.57
C LEU A 105 17.86 1.70 -1.25
N GLU A 106 17.23 0.58 -1.51
CA GLU A 106 15.86 0.30 -1.10
C GLU A 106 15.81 -1.01 -0.34
N LEU A 107 15.10 -1.01 0.79
CA LEU A 107 14.77 -2.21 1.55
C LEU A 107 13.28 -2.18 1.84
N SER A 108 12.54 -3.12 1.25
CA SER A 108 11.10 -3.20 1.45
C SER A 108 10.63 -4.63 1.75
N ALA A 109 9.70 -4.73 2.70
CA ALA A 109 9.17 -6.01 3.15
C ALA A 109 7.74 -5.87 3.67
N PHE A 110 6.88 -6.76 3.18
CA PHE A 110 5.52 -6.93 3.66
C PHE A 110 5.41 -8.21 4.50
N ALA A 111 4.61 -8.18 5.58
CA ALA A 111 4.30 -9.33 6.38
C ALA A 111 2.80 -9.40 6.70
N GLU A 112 2.23 -10.60 6.57
CA GLU A 112 0.85 -10.90 6.96
C GLU A 112 0.83 -12.05 7.96
N PHE A 113 0.21 -11.81 9.11
CA PHE A 113 -0.06 -12.83 10.13
C PHE A 113 -1.57 -13.06 10.15
N ARG A 114 -2.03 -14.19 9.62
CA ARG A 114 -3.46 -14.49 9.49
C ARG A 114 -3.87 -15.69 10.34
N LYS A 115 -5.03 -15.59 10.97
CA LYS A 115 -5.75 -16.70 11.59
C LYS A 115 -7.23 -16.59 11.26
N ASP A 116 -7.73 -17.55 10.49
CA ASP A 116 -9.12 -17.54 10.01
C ASP A 116 -9.46 -16.21 9.31
N ARG A 117 -10.41 -15.44 9.86
CA ARG A 117 -10.86 -14.16 9.30
C ARG A 117 -10.00 -12.96 9.72
N PHE A 118 -9.16 -13.10 10.73
CA PHE A 118 -8.37 -11.99 11.26
C PHE A 118 -6.96 -12.02 10.67
N ALA A 119 -6.43 -10.85 10.34
CA ALA A 119 -5.03 -10.72 9.99
C ALA A 119 -4.41 -9.43 10.55
N VAL A 120 -3.10 -9.46 10.76
CA VAL A 120 -2.28 -8.27 10.99
C VAL A 120 -1.38 -8.10 9.77
N LEU A 121 -1.38 -6.89 9.22
CA LEU A 121 -0.59 -6.48 8.07
C LEU A 121 0.51 -5.53 8.54
N ALA A 122 1.73 -5.75 8.07
CA ALA A 122 2.86 -4.88 8.29
C ALA A 122 3.58 -4.65 6.96
N ASP A 123 3.87 -3.39 6.62
CA ASP A 123 4.63 -3.04 5.43
C ASP A 123 5.72 -2.03 5.81
N LEU A 124 6.97 -2.34 5.49
CA LEU A 124 8.12 -1.48 5.73
C LEU A 124 8.75 -1.14 4.39
N VAL A 125 8.97 0.15 4.13
CA VAL A 125 9.76 0.63 3.00
C VAL A 125 10.80 1.61 3.53
N TYR A 126 12.08 1.29 3.33
CA TYR A 126 13.20 2.19 3.52
C TYR A 126 13.79 2.53 2.15
N THR A 127 14.01 3.80 1.89
CA THR A 127 14.63 4.28 0.66
C THR A 127 15.66 5.34 1.00
N LYS A 128 16.84 5.20 0.41
CA LYS A 128 17.90 6.19 0.46
C LYS A 128 18.34 6.54 -0.95
N VAL A 129 18.30 7.82 -1.27
CA VAL A 129 18.72 8.38 -2.55
C VAL A 129 19.78 9.44 -2.27
N ARG A 130 20.93 9.33 -2.92
CA ARG A 130 22.03 10.28 -2.87
C ARG A 130 22.44 10.63 -4.28
N VAL A 131 22.33 11.92 -4.59
CA VAL A 131 22.76 12.53 -5.84
C VAL A 131 24.03 13.31 -5.56
N THR A 132 25.15 12.82 -6.10
CA THR A 132 26.47 13.45 -5.92
C THR A 132 26.60 14.68 -6.83
N PRO A 133 27.22 15.79 -6.38
CA PRO A 133 27.47 16.96 -7.21
C PRO A 133 28.51 16.68 -8.32
N SER A 134 28.10 16.09 -9.45
CA SER A 134 28.99 15.89 -10.61
C SER A 134 28.79 16.92 -11.73
N LEU A 135 27.77 17.78 -11.64
CA LEU A 135 27.54 18.86 -12.59
C LEU A 135 28.33 20.12 -12.23
N THR A 136 29.65 20.10 -12.38
CA THR A 136 30.46 21.33 -12.34
C THR A 136 30.16 22.13 -13.62
N ARG A 137 29.19 23.05 -13.59
CA ARG A 137 29.09 24.07 -14.66
C ARG A 137 30.27 25.01 -14.48
N SER A 138 31.36 24.70 -15.19
CA SER A 138 32.54 25.53 -15.31
C SER A 138 32.29 26.59 -16.38
N ALA A 139 32.17 27.85 -15.99
CA ALA A 139 32.16 28.97 -16.92
C ALA A 139 33.56 29.61 -16.92
N ASN A 140 34.20 29.67 -18.09
CA ASN A 140 35.40 30.48 -18.28
C ASN A 140 34.99 31.97 -18.24
N VAL A 141 35.56 32.71 -17.29
CA VAL A 141 35.41 34.16 -17.22
C VAL A 141 36.46 34.76 -18.15
N ASN A 142 36.04 35.09 -19.37
CA ASN A 142 36.92 35.70 -20.37
C ASN A 142 37.50 37.02 -19.86
N GLY A 143 38.84 37.11 -19.75
CA GLY A 143 39.58 38.33 -19.39
C GLY A 143 40.60 38.19 -18.25
N VAL A 144 40.53 37.15 -17.41
CA VAL A 144 41.43 36.96 -16.23
C VAL A 144 41.88 35.50 -16.00
N GLY A 145 41.75 34.62 -17.00
CA GLY A 145 42.14 33.20 -16.86
C GLY A 145 41.44 32.50 -15.68
N GLY A 146 40.12 32.71 -15.54
CA GLY A 146 39.35 32.24 -14.38
C GLY A 146 38.21 31.28 -14.72
N THR A 147 37.94 30.37 -13.79
CA THR A 147 36.89 29.34 -13.84
C THR A 147 35.98 29.46 -12.62
N LEU A 148 34.68 29.61 -12.84
CA LEU A 148 33.64 29.45 -11.81
C LEU A 148 32.99 28.09 -11.99
N GLY A 149 33.09 27.21 -10.99
CA GLY A 149 32.32 25.97 -10.90
C GLY A 149 31.22 26.09 -9.83
N ILE A 150 30.06 25.54 -10.13
CA ILE A 150 28.93 25.43 -9.19
C ILE A 150 28.49 23.97 -9.19
N SER A 151 28.28 23.39 -8.02
CA SER A 151 27.78 22.03 -7.87
C SER A 151 26.75 21.93 -6.74
N ALA A 152 25.79 21.01 -6.87
CA ALA A 152 24.75 20.73 -5.89
C ALA A 152 24.63 19.22 -5.67
N GLY A 153 24.60 18.78 -4.42
CA GLY A 153 24.36 17.39 -4.02
C GLY A 153 23.19 17.31 -3.05
N ILE A 154 22.45 16.21 -3.12
CA ILE A 154 21.23 15.98 -2.33
C ILE A 154 21.23 14.55 -1.82
N ASP A 155 21.09 14.39 -0.50
CA ASP A 155 20.86 13.12 0.19
C ASP A 155 19.43 13.12 0.74
N ILE A 156 18.63 12.12 0.41
CA ILE A 156 17.25 11.93 0.89
C ILE A 156 17.16 10.54 1.49
N GLU A 157 16.68 10.46 2.72
CA GLU A 157 16.34 9.21 3.39
C GLU A 157 14.87 9.23 3.77
N MET A 158 14.18 8.13 3.51
CA MET A 158 12.76 7.97 3.78
C MET A 158 12.49 6.59 4.35
N THR A 159 11.63 6.53 5.36
CA THR A 159 11.10 5.29 5.90
C THR A 159 9.60 5.42 6.06
N THR A 160 8.87 4.39 5.60
CA THR A 160 7.45 4.23 5.88
C THR A 160 7.22 2.89 6.57
N LEU A 161 6.44 2.90 7.64
CA LEU A 161 5.99 1.70 8.34
C LEU A 161 4.47 1.75 8.44
N GLU A 162 3.81 0.82 7.76
CA GLU A 162 2.37 0.59 7.88
C GLU A 162 2.11 -0.59 8.82
N LEU A 163 1.16 -0.41 9.74
CA LEU A 163 0.64 -1.48 10.60
C LEU A 163 -0.88 -1.40 10.60
N ALA A 164 -1.56 -2.49 10.23
CA ALA A 164 -3.01 -2.55 10.16
C ALA A 164 -3.59 -3.88 10.65
N ALA A 165 -4.77 -3.82 11.27
CA ALA A 165 -5.59 -4.99 11.54
C ALA A 165 -6.60 -5.16 10.40
N ALA A 166 -6.73 -6.38 9.89
CA ALA A 166 -7.64 -6.72 8.81
C ALA A 166 -8.66 -7.79 9.23
N TYR A 167 -9.86 -7.69 8.66
CA TYR A 167 -10.95 -8.64 8.85
C TYR A 167 -11.55 -9.05 7.52
N GLU A 168 -11.58 -10.35 7.25
CA GLU A 168 -12.23 -10.95 6.08
C GLU A 168 -13.76 -10.91 6.25
N LEU A 169 -14.41 -10.00 5.52
CA LEU A 169 -15.86 -9.83 5.52
C LEU A 169 -16.54 -11.03 4.88
N ALA A 170 -16.01 -11.47 3.74
CA ALA A 170 -16.60 -12.51 2.93
C ALA A 170 -15.53 -13.30 2.20
N ARG A 171 -15.77 -14.60 2.07
CA ARG A 171 -15.07 -15.51 1.16
C ARG A 171 -16.07 -16.44 0.54
N PHE A 172 -15.99 -16.60 -0.78
CA PHE A 172 -16.87 -17.49 -1.53
C PHE A 172 -16.12 -18.17 -2.66
N ALA A 173 -16.63 -19.31 -3.11
CA ALA A 173 -16.11 -19.98 -4.29
C ALA A 173 -16.35 -19.09 -5.52
N THR A 174 -15.35 -18.99 -6.40
CA THR A 174 -15.46 -18.16 -7.59
C THR A 174 -16.20 -18.93 -8.70
N PRO A 175 -17.36 -18.43 -9.19
CA PRO A 175 -18.09 -19.07 -10.28
C PRO A 175 -17.20 -19.25 -11.51
N GLY A 176 -17.20 -20.46 -12.09
CA GLY A 176 -16.41 -20.77 -13.29
C GLY A 176 -14.93 -21.08 -13.04
N ILE A 177 -14.44 -21.03 -11.79
CA ILE A 177 -13.07 -21.40 -11.44
C ILE A 177 -13.10 -22.55 -10.44
N PRO A 178 -12.82 -23.80 -10.86
CA PRO A 178 -12.76 -24.95 -9.96
C PRO A 178 -11.73 -24.71 -8.84
N GLY A 179 -12.17 -24.74 -7.59
CA GLY A 179 -11.32 -24.48 -6.42
C GLY A 179 -10.88 -23.02 -6.25
N GLY A 180 -11.32 -22.11 -7.12
CA GLY A 180 -11.06 -20.68 -7.00
C GLY A 180 -11.87 -20.06 -5.86
N THR A 181 -11.28 -19.08 -5.20
CA THR A 181 -11.95 -18.34 -4.12
C THR A 181 -11.80 -16.84 -4.32
N THR A 182 -12.85 -16.11 -3.96
CA THR A 182 -12.86 -14.66 -3.91
C THR A 182 -13.07 -14.23 -2.47
N ALA A 183 -12.24 -13.33 -1.97
CA ALA A 183 -12.35 -12.79 -0.62
C ALA A 183 -12.25 -11.27 -0.60
N PHE A 184 -12.95 -10.67 0.37
CA PHE A 184 -12.94 -9.25 0.65
C PHE A 184 -12.55 -9.03 2.12
N ASP A 185 -11.49 -8.27 2.32
CA ASP A 185 -11.04 -7.83 3.63
C ASP A 185 -11.32 -6.32 3.76
N VAL A 186 -11.64 -5.88 4.97
CA VAL A 186 -11.50 -4.47 5.41
C VAL A 186 -10.33 -4.39 6.37
N TYR A 187 -9.63 -3.28 6.40
CA TYR A 187 -8.54 -3.07 7.36
C TYR A 187 -8.48 -1.62 7.84
N GLY A 188 -7.87 -1.45 9.02
CA GLY A 188 -7.62 -0.15 9.62
C GLY A 188 -6.37 -0.17 10.47
N GLY A 189 -5.67 0.95 10.54
CA GLY A 189 -4.35 1.01 11.15
C GLY A 189 -3.71 2.38 11.08
N GLY A 190 -2.38 2.41 11.02
CA GLY A 190 -1.62 3.62 10.82
C GLY A 190 -0.37 3.42 9.98
N ARG A 191 0.07 4.50 9.33
CA ARG A 191 1.31 4.58 8.54
C ARG A 191 2.21 5.65 9.14
N ALA A 192 3.33 5.23 9.71
CA ALA A 192 4.36 6.13 10.22
C ALA A 192 5.33 6.49 9.09
N TRP A 193 5.71 7.76 9.04
CA TRP A 193 6.64 8.32 8.10
C TRP A 193 7.80 8.95 8.84
N TRP A 194 9.00 8.72 8.33
CA TRP A 194 10.20 9.46 8.71
C TRP A 194 10.92 9.86 7.43
N GLN A 195 11.29 11.13 7.32
CA GLN A 195 12.04 11.66 6.20
C GLN A 195 13.16 12.57 6.70
N SER A 196 14.34 12.41 6.12
CA SER A 196 15.49 13.28 6.30
C SER A 196 16.00 13.71 4.95
N ALA A 197 16.36 14.99 4.81
CA ALA A 197 16.93 15.53 3.59
C ALA A 197 18.10 16.47 3.91
N ASP A 198 19.23 16.24 3.24
CA ASP A 198 20.44 17.04 3.33
C ASP A 198 20.82 17.53 1.92
N ALA A 199 20.94 18.84 1.76
CA ALA A 199 21.36 19.48 0.51
C ALA A 199 22.68 20.23 0.72
N THR A 200 23.63 20.01 -0.18
CA THR A 200 24.94 20.67 -0.18
C THR A 200 25.14 21.42 -1.49
N PHE A 201 25.44 22.72 -1.40
CA PHE A 201 25.76 23.56 -2.56
C PHE A 201 27.20 24.05 -2.43
N ALA A 202 28.01 23.86 -3.47
CA ALA A 202 29.38 24.34 -3.51
C ALA A 202 29.59 25.26 -4.72
N ALA A 203 30.30 26.36 -4.50
CA ALA A 203 30.79 27.25 -5.54
C ALA A 203 32.30 27.40 -5.40
N ASN A 204 33.03 27.10 -6.48
CA ASN A 204 34.47 27.21 -6.56
C ASN A 204 34.85 28.28 -7.59
N LEU A 205 35.76 29.17 -7.20
CA LEU A 205 36.29 30.22 -8.05
C LEU A 205 37.80 30.06 -8.10
N THR A 206 38.34 29.86 -9.31
CA THR A 206 39.78 29.84 -9.55
C THR A 206 40.10 30.93 -10.54
N ALA A 207 40.95 31.89 -10.20
CA ALA A 207 41.47 32.88 -11.14
C ALA A 207 42.99 32.79 -11.17
N ASN A 208 43.57 32.72 -12.37
CA ASN A 208 45.01 32.62 -12.57
C ASN A 208 45.44 33.59 -13.68
N ASN A 209 46.25 34.57 -13.32
CA ASN A 209 46.78 35.57 -14.26
C ASN A 209 48.32 35.60 -14.25
N GLY A 210 48.96 34.43 -14.14
CA GLY A 210 50.43 34.27 -14.20
C GLY A 210 51.11 34.48 -12.85
N ASP A 211 50.99 35.68 -12.27
CA ASP A 211 51.66 36.07 -11.00
C ASP A 211 50.75 36.03 -9.76
N LEU A 212 49.43 35.92 -9.95
CA LEU A 212 48.46 35.85 -8.87
C LEU A 212 47.48 34.70 -9.09
N ARG A 213 47.43 33.81 -8.09
CA ARG A 213 46.45 32.73 -8.02
C ARG A 213 45.48 33.00 -6.89
N VAL A 214 44.19 33.11 -7.22
CA VAL A 214 43.11 33.24 -6.25
C VAL A 214 42.21 32.01 -6.34
N ASN A 215 42.13 31.26 -5.25
CA ASN A 215 41.16 30.18 -5.07
C ASN A 215 40.16 30.63 -4.00
N GLY A 216 38.86 30.52 -4.28
CA GLY A 216 37.80 30.78 -3.32
C GLY A 216 36.75 29.69 -3.39
N ASP A 217 36.56 28.98 -2.29
CA ASP A 217 35.56 27.93 -2.16
C ASP A 217 34.49 28.36 -1.17
N ARG A 218 33.22 28.18 -1.55
CA ARG A 218 32.10 28.42 -0.66
C ARG A 218 31.14 27.24 -0.71
N THR A 219 30.92 26.64 0.45
CA THR A 219 29.95 25.56 0.63
C THR A 219 28.84 26.02 1.55
N VAL A 220 27.59 25.72 1.19
CA VAL A 220 26.40 25.96 2.01
C VAL A 220 25.63 24.65 2.12
N THR A 221 25.33 24.24 3.35
CA THR A 221 24.55 23.03 3.64
C THR A 221 23.20 23.40 4.25
N ALA A 222 22.18 22.62 3.93
CA ALA A 222 20.86 22.73 4.51
C ALA A 222 20.32 21.33 4.81
N SER A 223 19.89 21.10 6.04
CA SER A 223 19.32 19.83 6.50
C SER A 223 17.90 20.01 7.05
N GLY A 224 17.11 18.94 7.04
CA GLY A 224 15.79 18.89 7.65
C GLY A 224 15.31 17.46 7.89
N GLU A 225 14.66 17.25 9.03
CA GLU A 225 14.02 15.98 9.40
C GLU A 225 12.55 16.22 9.76
N VAL A 226 11.67 15.34 9.30
CA VAL A 226 10.24 15.33 9.62
C VAL A 226 9.76 13.92 9.85
N ASN A 227 8.84 13.77 10.80
CA ASN A 227 8.12 12.52 11.05
C ASN A 227 6.66 12.81 11.35
N TRP A 228 5.79 11.88 10.96
CA TRP A 228 4.36 11.94 11.24
C TRP A 228 3.73 10.54 11.17
N VAL A 229 2.49 10.43 11.63
CA VAL A 229 1.72 9.19 11.58
C VAL A 229 0.35 9.48 11.00
N ASP A 230 -0.01 8.71 9.98
CA ASP A 230 -1.31 8.78 9.33
C ASP A 230 -2.21 7.63 9.80
N PRO A 231 -3.33 7.89 10.48
CA PRO A 231 -4.37 6.88 10.60
C PRO A 231 -4.93 6.54 9.21
N LEU A 232 -5.29 5.27 9.00
CA LEU A 232 -5.80 4.80 7.71
C LEU A 232 -6.90 3.76 7.85
N VAL A 233 -7.74 3.68 6.81
CA VAL A 233 -8.73 2.62 6.60
C VAL A 233 -8.74 2.22 5.13
N GLY A 234 -8.91 0.92 4.87
CA GLY A 234 -8.83 0.38 3.53
C GLY A 234 -9.61 -0.90 3.32
N VAL A 235 -9.57 -1.34 2.07
CA VAL A 235 -10.21 -2.55 1.58
C VAL A 235 -9.21 -3.37 0.79
N ARG A 236 -9.36 -4.70 0.82
CA ARG A 236 -8.55 -5.60 0.02
C ARG A 236 -9.40 -6.68 -0.61
N PHE A 237 -9.30 -6.77 -1.92
CA PHE A 237 -9.83 -7.83 -2.74
C PHE A 237 -8.76 -8.90 -2.96
N ARG A 238 -9.11 -10.17 -2.78
CA ARG A 238 -8.22 -11.32 -3.07
C ARG A 238 -8.96 -12.30 -3.97
N GLN A 239 -8.33 -12.67 -5.07
CA GLN A 239 -8.86 -13.62 -6.04
C GLN A 239 -7.86 -14.75 -6.26
N GLN A 240 -8.26 -15.97 -5.96
CA GLN A 240 -7.50 -17.17 -6.28
C GLN A 240 -8.01 -17.74 -7.61
N PHE A 241 -7.18 -17.75 -8.63
CA PHE A 241 -7.53 -18.25 -9.97
C PHE A 241 -7.21 -19.73 -10.15
N SER A 242 -6.22 -20.23 -9.39
CA SER A 242 -5.82 -21.64 -9.37
C SER A 242 -5.18 -21.95 -8.01
N PRO A 243 -4.80 -23.21 -7.73
CA PRO A 243 -4.03 -23.53 -6.53
C PRO A 243 -2.70 -22.75 -6.41
N THR A 244 -2.15 -22.24 -7.52
CA THR A 244 -0.83 -21.59 -7.57
C THR A 244 -0.85 -20.13 -8.01
N VAL A 245 -1.98 -19.59 -8.49
CA VAL A 245 -2.06 -18.20 -8.98
C VAL A 245 -3.12 -17.44 -8.21
N ASN A 246 -2.72 -16.33 -7.62
CA ASN A 246 -3.61 -15.44 -6.88
C ASN A 246 -3.33 -13.97 -7.18
N LEU A 247 -4.36 -13.13 -7.09
CA LEU A 247 -4.31 -11.69 -7.24
C LEU A 247 -4.77 -11.04 -5.94
N ALA A 248 -4.03 -10.05 -5.49
CA ALA A 248 -4.43 -9.15 -4.42
C ALA A 248 -4.52 -7.72 -4.95
N VAL A 249 -5.64 -7.05 -4.68
CA VAL A 249 -5.82 -5.62 -4.94
C VAL A 249 -6.23 -4.96 -3.64
N SER A 250 -5.47 -3.98 -3.17
CA SER A 250 -5.78 -3.21 -1.97
C SER A 250 -5.77 -1.72 -2.24
N GLY A 251 -6.56 -1.00 -1.47
CA GLY A 251 -6.50 0.45 -1.43
C GLY A 251 -6.99 0.99 -0.10
N ASP A 252 -6.35 2.08 0.34
CA ASP A 252 -6.68 2.77 1.57
C ASP A 252 -6.62 4.29 1.40
N ILE A 253 -7.28 4.95 2.34
CA ILE A 253 -7.23 6.40 2.55
C ILE A 253 -6.81 6.67 3.99
N GLY A 254 -6.08 7.76 4.20
CA GLY A 254 -5.51 8.11 5.49
C GLY A 254 -5.15 9.57 5.66
N GLY A 255 -4.36 9.84 6.69
CA GLY A 255 -3.95 11.18 7.11
C GLY A 255 -5.03 11.85 7.95
N PHE A 256 -6.20 12.10 7.35
CA PHE A 256 -7.38 12.71 7.98
C PHE A 256 -7.05 13.98 8.81
N GLY A 257 -5.97 14.69 8.48
CA GLY A 257 -5.45 15.84 9.22
C GLY A 257 -4.72 15.52 10.53
N ALA A 258 -4.56 14.25 10.91
CA ALA A 258 -3.83 13.85 12.12
C ALA A 258 -2.31 13.85 11.92
N GLY A 259 -1.86 13.43 10.74
CA GLY A 259 -0.48 13.56 10.26
C GLY A 259 -0.49 14.39 8.99
N SER A 260 -0.66 13.72 7.86
CA SER A 260 -1.01 14.30 6.57
C SER A 260 -2.43 14.87 6.56
N ILE A 261 -2.64 15.92 5.76
CA ILE A 261 -3.97 16.42 5.40
C ILE A 261 -4.77 15.29 4.76
N PHE A 262 -4.14 14.59 3.82
CA PHE A 262 -4.70 13.43 3.15
C PHE A 262 -3.58 12.51 2.66
N SER A 263 -3.81 11.20 2.71
CA SER A 263 -2.97 10.21 2.04
C SER A 263 -3.84 9.10 1.44
N TRP A 264 -3.36 8.47 0.38
CA TRP A 264 -3.99 7.28 -0.20
C TRP A 264 -2.95 6.32 -0.72
N GLN A 265 -3.27 5.03 -0.71
CA GLN A 265 -2.43 3.98 -1.28
C GLN A 265 -3.27 3.04 -2.13
N ALA A 266 -2.67 2.52 -3.20
CA ALA A 266 -3.22 1.43 -3.99
C ALA A 266 -2.11 0.44 -4.35
N LEU A 267 -2.43 -0.85 -4.29
CA LEU A 267 -1.55 -1.94 -4.71
C LEU A 267 -2.38 -2.96 -5.50
N ALA A 268 -1.86 -3.38 -6.65
CA ALA A 268 -2.36 -4.55 -7.36
C ALA A 268 -1.19 -5.50 -7.62
N ALA A 269 -1.30 -6.74 -7.16
CA ALA A 269 -0.22 -7.72 -7.19
C ALA A 269 -0.71 -9.12 -7.58
N LEU A 270 -0.08 -9.69 -8.60
CA LEU A 270 -0.23 -11.09 -8.98
C LEU A 270 0.88 -11.90 -8.30
N ASN A 271 0.49 -12.99 -7.64
CA ASN A 271 1.41 -13.94 -7.02
C ASN A 271 1.30 -15.30 -7.71
N TRP A 272 2.44 -15.92 -7.94
CA TRP A 272 2.56 -17.24 -8.53
C TRP A 272 3.44 -18.16 -7.67
N ASP A 273 2.82 -19.19 -7.11
CA ASP A 273 3.46 -20.22 -6.30
C ASP A 273 4.32 -21.10 -7.24
N PHE A 274 5.64 -20.98 -7.13
CA PHE A 274 6.59 -21.69 -7.99
C PHE A 274 7.28 -22.87 -7.29
N TYR A 275 7.24 -22.92 -5.96
CA TYR A 275 7.83 -24.00 -5.18
C TYR A 275 7.09 -24.18 -3.86
N ALA A 276 6.78 -25.42 -3.49
CA ALA A 276 6.11 -25.74 -2.23
C ALA A 276 6.71 -26.99 -1.59
N THR A 277 6.82 -26.96 -0.27
CA THR A 277 7.18 -28.09 0.58
C THR A 277 6.03 -28.38 1.55
N SER A 278 6.18 -29.34 2.45
CA SER A 278 5.20 -29.59 3.51
C SER A 278 4.98 -28.41 4.47
N SER A 279 5.94 -27.48 4.55
CA SER A 279 5.99 -26.46 5.60
C SER A 279 6.14 -25.01 5.10
N VAL A 280 6.47 -24.83 3.81
CA VAL A 280 6.61 -23.49 3.22
C VAL A 280 6.21 -23.50 1.75
N THR A 281 5.47 -22.48 1.33
CA THR A 281 5.17 -22.15 -0.07
C THR A 281 5.91 -20.90 -0.48
N TRP A 282 6.66 -20.97 -1.57
CA TRP A 282 7.38 -19.85 -2.17
C TRP A 282 6.62 -19.34 -3.40
N SER A 283 6.41 -18.03 -3.45
CA SER A 283 5.65 -17.37 -4.52
C SER A 283 6.41 -16.18 -5.08
N ALA A 284 6.40 -16.01 -6.39
CA ALA A 284 6.88 -14.80 -7.03
C ALA A 284 5.74 -13.77 -7.04
N MET A 285 6.05 -12.51 -6.72
CA MET A 285 5.11 -11.39 -6.72
C MET A 285 5.51 -10.40 -7.81
N ILE A 286 4.55 -9.98 -8.62
CA ILE A 286 4.68 -8.85 -9.54
C ILE A 286 3.44 -7.97 -9.42
N GLY A 287 3.63 -6.66 -9.41
CA GLY A 287 2.52 -5.74 -9.24
C GLY A 287 2.85 -4.29 -9.56
N TYR A 288 1.94 -3.42 -9.15
CA TYR A 288 2.10 -1.98 -9.21
C TYR A 288 1.58 -1.36 -7.92
N LYS A 289 2.39 -0.49 -7.31
CA LYS A 289 2.05 0.23 -6.08
C LYS A 289 2.10 1.73 -6.32
N ALA A 290 1.14 2.44 -5.75
CA ALA A 290 1.10 3.90 -5.72
C ALA A 290 0.72 4.37 -4.30
N LEU A 291 1.39 5.40 -3.81
CA LEU A 291 1.21 5.99 -2.49
C LEU A 291 1.34 7.50 -2.62
N TYR A 292 0.31 8.21 -2.20
CA TYR A 292 0.28 9.66 -2.16
C TYR A 292 0.19 10.14 -0.73
N ALA A 293 0.89 11.23 -0.42
CA ALA A 293 0.72 11.97 0.82
C ALA A 293 0.75 13.48 0.56
N ASP A 294 -0.19 14.18 1.19
CA ASP A 294 -0.25 15.63 1.32
C ASP A 294 0.01 15.99 2.80
N TYR A 295 1.21 16.46 3.10
CA TYR A 295 1.64 16.84 4.44
C TYR A 295 2.15 18.28 4.45
N GLU A 296 1.70 19.07 5.41
CA GLU A 296 2.16 20.44 5.60
C GLU A 296 2.53 20.68 7.08
N LYS A 297 3.66 21.36 7.30
CA LYS A 297 4.09 21.81 8.64
C LYS A 297 4.76 23.18 8.57
N GLY A 298 4.49 24.02 9.57
CA GLY A 298 5.11 25.34 9.70
C GLY A 298 4.42 26.42 8.89
N SER A 299 5.02 27.61 8.85
CA SER A 299 4.44 28.79 8.19
C SER A 299 5.54 29.62 7.53
N GLU A 300 5.25 30.20 6.36
CA GLU A 300 6.16 31.10 5.63
C GLU A 300 7.59 30.53 5.48
N LEU A 301 8.57 31.10 6.19
CA LEU A 301 9.99 30.75 6.11
C LEU A 301 10.34 29.39 6.75
N THR A 302 9.42 28.80 7.52
CA THR A 302 9.58 27.46 8.12
C THR A 302 8.68 26.42 7.47
N ARG A 303 7.92 26.80 6.43
CA ARG A 303 6.96 25.91 5.77
C ARG A 303 7.67 24.74 5.09
N TYR A 304 7.21 23.54 5.43
CA TYR A 304 7.52 22.27 4.81
C TYR A 304 6.24 21.67 4.23
N GLU A 305 6.27 21.31 2.95
CA GLU A 305 5.16 20.65 2.24
C GLU A 305 5.73 19.40 1.55
N TYR A 306 5.06 18.27 1.75
CA TYR A 306 5.28 17.04 1.01
C TYR A 306 3.95 16.67 0.35
N ASP A 307 3.81 17.03 -0.92
CA ASP A 307 2.65 16.76 -1.78
C ASP A 307 3.14 15.90 -2.93
N MET A 308 3.24 14.59 -2.69
CA MET A 308 3.99 13.69 -3.56
C MET A 308 3.26 12.38 -3.79
N THR A 309 3.23 11.96 -5.05
CA THR A 309 2.87 10.60 -5.44
C THR A 309 4.14 9.79 -5.69
N MET A 310 4.31 8.72 -4.93
CA MET A 310 5.29 7.68 -5.17
C MET A 310 4.60 6.52 -5.88
N HIS A 311 5.07 6.11 -7.04
CA HIS A 311 4.42 5.03 -7.78
C HIS A 311 5.38 4.23 -8.64
N GLY A 312 5.06 2.97 -8.92
CA GLY A 312 5.89 2.14 -9.78
C GLY A 312 5.61 0.65 -9.67
N PRO A 313 6.26 -0.15 -10.53
CA PRO A 313 6.14 -1.60 -10.47
C PRO A 313 6.83 -2.15 -9.21
N VAL A 314 6.25 -3.22 -8.66
CA VAL A 314 6.78 -3.96 -7.51
C VAL A 314 7.08 -5.40 -7.89
N PHE A 315 8.18 -5.92 -7.38
CA PHE A 315 8.61 -7.31 -7.59
C PHE A 315 9.07 -7.90 -6.27
N GLY A 316 8.64 -9.10 -5.93
CA GLY A 316 8.99 -9.70 -4.65
C GLY A 316 8.98 -11.21 -4.65
N VAL A 317 9.43 -11.77 -3.55
CA VAL A 317 9.38 -13.21 -3.29
C VAL A 317 8.71 -13.40 -1.94
N SER A 318 7.63 -14.17 -1.91
CA SER A 318 6.87 -14.45 -0.70
C SER A 318 7.18 -15.84 -0.17
N ALA A 319 7.41 -15.96 1.13
CA ALA A 319 7.42 -17.22 1.85
C ALA A 319 6.19 -17.29 2.75
N ARG A 320 5.33 -18.29 2.52
CA ARG A 320 4.14 -18.57 3.33
C ARG A 320 4.33 -19.86 4.11
N PHE A 321 4.18 -19.78 5.43
CA PHE A 321 4.23 -20.88 6.40
C PHE A 321 2.82 -21.22 6.91
#